data_AF-U2RHH5-F1
#
_entry.id   AF-U2RHH5-F1
#
_cell.length_a   1.000
_cell.length_b   1.000
_cell.length_c   1.000
_cell.angle_alpha   90.00
_cell.angle_beta   90.00
_cell.angle_gamma   90.00
#
_symmetry.space_group_name_H-M   'P 1'
#
loop_
_entity.id
_entity.type
_entity.pdbx_description
1 polymer ?
#
loop_
_entity_poly.entity_id
_entity_poly.type
_entity_poly.pdbx_seq_one_letter_code
_entity_poly.pdbx_strand_id
1 'polypeptide(L)'
;MEKKKWFKTWWGILFAILFWVIAIPVIIFQSGLSKRNKILSFIGFVVLVFVVLGSIPPVDEQVLKENEIKAAKAKEDKEAKKKAEKEKKQAESAKKKENNCVLGIFCEEKENKVSQDELKYEVLKNQLDGENENGKRGYLAILVKDNIKKPALKEVMIKAAKDHIKDYDILYVFAYGDKRFWKLDNGATHGKLIYSKKDGITESNFGAKNEIPTDKEKDIYIEYVMLLKTSKLLKPDMTEKESEEMEKEAKIRTATKNGISPEKMEDIYSKIIFSYQTY
;
A
#
# COMPACT_ATOMS: atom_id res chain seq x y z
N MET A 1 -17.41 29.22 37.32
CA MET A 1 -17.07 28.75 35.96
C MET A 1 -18.20 27.85 35.46
N GLU A 2 -19.03 28.35 34.55
CA GLU A 2 -20.11 27.55 33.95
C GLU A 2 -19.51 26.43 33.08
N LYS A 3 -19.81 25.17 33.42
CA LYS A 3 -19.45 24.02 32.60
C LYS A 3 -20.23 24.08 31.29
N LYS A 4 -19.59 24.51 30.19
CA LYS A 4 -20.20 24.41 28.86
C LYS A 4 -20.55 22.95 28.60
N LYS A 5 -21.85 22.66 28.45
CA LYS A 5 -22.35 21.31 28.19
C LYS A 5 -21.66 20.77 26.93
N TRP A 6 -21.15 19.54 27.01
CA TRP A 6 -20.25 18.94 26.00
C TRP A 6 -20.78 19.00 24.56
N PHE A 7 -22.11 18.96 24.37
CA PHE A 7 -22.75 19.08 23.06
C PHE A 7 -22.64 20.48 22.41
N LYS A 8 -22.29 21.53 23.16
CA LYS A 8 -22.02 22.89 22.63
C LYS A 8 -20.58 23.06 22.13
N THR A 9 -19.74 22.04 22.25
CA THR A 9 -18.36 22.05 21.74
C THR A 9 -18.38 21.64 20.27
N TRP A 10 -17.48 22.16 19.43
CA TRP A 10 -17.38 21.84 18.00
C TRP A 10 -17.33 20.32 17.74
N TRP A 11 -16.69 19.57 18.64
CA TRP A 11 -16.67 18.10 18.64
C TRP A 11 -18.05 17.47 18.88
N GLY A 12 -18.89 18.03 19.73
CA GLY A 12 -20.25 17.53 19.99
C GLY A 12 -21.16 17.65 18.75
N ILE A 13 -21.01 18.74 18.00
CA ILE A 13 -21.71 18.93 16.71
C ILE A 13 -21.19 17.93 15.67
N LEU A 14 -19.87 17.72 15.61
CA LEU A 14 -19.26 16.75 14.69
C LEU A 14 -19.75 15.31 14.97
N PHE A 15 -19.77 14.89 16.23
CA PHE A 15 -20.28 13.57 16.61
C PHE A 15 -21.78 13.43 16.35
N ALA A 16 -22.56 14.50 16.55
CA ALA A 16 -23.97 14.48 16.20
C ALA A 16 -24.16 14.25 14.69
N ILE A 17 -23.43 14.97 13.83
CA ILE A 17 -23.55 14.79 12.36
C ILE A 17 -23.12 13.37 11.95
N LEU A 18 -21.99 12.89 12.46
CA LEU A 18 -21.45 11.57 12.10
C LEU A 18 -22.37 10.42 12.56
N PHE A 19 -23.03 10.58 13.71
CA PHE A 19 -23.99 9.60 14.22
C PHE A 19 -25.19 9.44 13.28
N TRP A 20 -25.73 10.54 12.74
CA TRP A 20 -26.88 10.49 11.83
C TRP A 20 -26.54 9.87 10.47
N VAL A 21 -25.31 10.08 9.97
CA VAL A 21 -24.82 9.47 8.72
C VAL A 21 -24.77 7.95 8.81
N ILE A 22 -24.49 7.40 10.00
CA ILE A 22 -24.42 5.94 10.22
C ILE A 22 -25.78 5.37 10.61
N ALA A 23 -26.56 6.07 11.45
CA ALA A 23 -27.83 5.57 11.96
C ALA A 23 -28.91 5.45 10.86
N ILE A 24 -28.99 6.41 9.93
CA ILE A 24 -30.03 6.41 8.88
C ILE A 24 -29.92 5.19 7.95
N PRO A 25 -28.74 4.83 7.40
CA PRO A 25 -28.57 3.62 6.62
C PRO A 25 -29.00 2.35 7.37
N VAL A 26 -28.62 2.23 8.64
CA VAL A 26 -28.98 1.07 9.47
C VAL A 26 -30.50 0.94 9.64
N ILE A 27 -31.20 2.05 9.86
CA ILE A 27 -32.67 2.09 9.97
C ILE A 27 -33.33 1.70 8.64
N ILE A 28 -32.83 2.18 7.50
CA ILE A 28 -33.36 1.85 6.18
C ILE A 28 -33.20 0.35 5.90
N PHE A 29 -32.05 -0.24 6.25
CA PHE A 29 -31.80 -1.67 6.04
C PHE A 29 -32.63 -2.56 6.98
N GLN A 30 -32.85 -2.14 8.23
CA GLN A 30 -33.70 -2.86 9.21
C GLN A 30 -35.20 -2.63 9.03
N SER A 31 -35.61 -1.60 8.28
CA SER A 31 -37.02 -1.32 8.02
C SER A 31 -37.73 -2.49 7.30
N GLY A 32 -39.04 -2.63 7.50
CA GLY A 32 -39.89 -3.60 6.79
C GLY A 32 -40.15 -3.25 5.31
N LEU A 33 -39.39 -2.31 4.72
CA LEU A 33 -39.59 -1.84 3.35
C LEU A 33 -39.20 -2.91 2.32
N SER A 34 -39.85 -2.87 1.14
CA SER A 34 -39.50 -3.74 0.02
C SER A 34 -38.08 -3.44 -0.50
N LYS A 35 -37.41 -4.44 -1.09
CA LYS A 35 -36.02 -4.30 -1.58
C LYS A 35 -35.83 -3.10 -2.53
N ARG A 36 -36.81 -2.82 -3.39
CA ARG A 36 -36.76 -1.68 -4.33
C ARG A 36 -36.89 -0.34 -3.61
N ASN A 37 -37.74 -0.24 -2.60
CA ASN A 37 -37.95 0.99 -1.84
C ASN A 37 -36.79 1.29 -0.89
N LYS A 38 -36.10 0.26 -0.38
CA LYS A 38 -34.86 0.42 0.40
C LYS A 38 -33.75 1.04 -0.44
N ILE A 39 -33.56 0.54 -1.67
CA ILE A 39 -32.57 1.08 -2.61
C ILE A 39 -32.91 2.53 -2.96
N LEU A 40 -34.18 2.82 -3.27
CA LEU A 40 -34.63 4.17 -3.61
C LEU A 40 -34.44 5.15 -2.43
N SER A 41 -34.75 4.73 -1.20
CA SER A 41 -34.57 5.53 0.01
C SER A 41 -33.10 5.77 0.36
N PHE A 42 -32.24 4.78 0.14
CA PHE A 42 -30.80 4.92 0.35
C PHE A 42 -30.18 5.90 -0.66
N ILE A 43 -30.56 5.80 -1.95
CA ILE A 43 -30.11 6.75 -2.98
C ILE A 43 -30.56 8.18 -2.64
N GLY A 44 -31.82 8.36 -2.23
CA GLY A 44 -32.32 9.67 -1.80
C GLY A 44 -31.55 10.26 -0.62
N PHE A 45 -31.17 9.42 0.35
CA PHE A 45 -30.34 9.83 1.49
C PHE A 45 -28.93 10.27 1.06
N VAL A 46 -28.30 9.53 0.16
CA VAL A 46 -26.97 9.89 -0.37
C VAL A 46 -27.01 11.22 -1.09
N VAL A 47 -28.02 11.46 -1.94
CA VAL A 47 -28.19 12.75 -2.65
C VAL A 47 -28.40 13.90 -1.65
N LEU A 48 -29.20 13.69 -0.61
CA LEU A 48 -29.41 14.69 0.44
C LEU A 48 -28.09 15.08 1.14
N VAL A 49 -27.24 14.10 1.48
CA VAL A 49 -25.94 14.34 2.11
C VAL A 49 -25.03 15.16 1.18
N PHE A 50 -24.99 14.86 -0.11
CA PHE A 50 -24.21 15.62 -1.07
C PHE A 50 -24.70 17.06 -1.25
N VAL A 51 -26.01 17.31 -1.21
CA VAL A 51 -26.56 18.69 -1.29
C VAL A 51 -26.20 19.51 -0.05
N VAL A 52 -26.24 18.89 1.15
CA VAL A 52 -25.90 19.55 2.41
C VAL A 52 -24.39 19.80 2.54
N LEU A 53 -23.55 18.87 2.06
CA LEU A 53 -22.09 19.05 2.07
C LEU A 53 -21.58 19.94 0.92
N GLY A 54 -22.26 19.93 -0.22
CA GLY A 54 -21.92 20.74 -1.40
C GLY A 54 -22.36 22.20 -1.33
N SER A 55 -23.12 22.58 -0.30
CA SER A 55 -23.52 23.98 -0.02
C SER A 55 -22.54 24.72 0.90
N ILE A 56 -21.38 24.12 1.22
CA ILE A 56 -20.25 24.83 1.84
C ILE A 56 -19.63 25.72 0.75
N PRO A 57 -19.70 27.06 0.87
CA PRO A 57 -19.10 27.94 -0.13
C PRO A 57 -17.59 27.70 -0.23
N PRO A 58 -16.99 27.86 -1.43
CA PRO A 58 -15.54 27.77 -1.57
C PRO A 58 -14.89 28.82 -0.67
N VAL A 59 -14.04 28.38 0.24
CA VAL A 59 -13.31 29.25 1.16
C VAL A 59 -12.36 30.13 0.34
N ASP A 60 -12.55 31.45 0.44
CA ASP A 60 -11.74 32.45 -0.25
C ASP A 60 -10.25 32.28 0.05
N GLU A 61 -9.45 32.29 -1.02
CA GLU A 61 -8.00 32.08 -1.08
C GLU A 61 -7.18 33.05 -0.20
N GLN A 62 -7.80 34.14 0.27
CA GLN A 62 -7.21 35.10 1.21
C GLN A 62 -7.16 34.59 2.66
N VAL A 63 -8.07 33.71 3.08
CA VAL A 63 -8.09 33.15 4.44
C VAL A 63 -7.03 32.05 4.61
N LEU A 64 -6.63 31.38 3.52
CA LEU A 64 -5.57 30.37 3.54
C LEU A 64 -4.20 31.01 3.85
N LYS A 65 -3.91 32.16 3.22
CA LYS A 65 -2.63 32.88 3.38
C LYS A 65 -2.47 33.50 4.78
N GLU A 66 -3.55 33.97 5.40
CA GLU A 66 -3.48 34.49 6.78
C GLU A 66 -3.23 33.39 7.82
N ASN A 67 -3.76 32.17 7.58
CA ASN A 67 -3.56 31.01 8.44
C ASN A 67 -2.14 30.41 8.32
N GLU A 68 -1.54 30.44 7.13
CA GLU A 68 -0.14 30.02 6.93
C GLU A 68 0.85 30.95 7.67
N ILE A 69 0.60 32.26 7.66
CA ILE A 69 1.44 33.25 8.36
C ILE A 69 1.31 33.11 9.89
N LYS A 70 0.12 32.79 10.42
CA LYS A 70 -0.08 32.51 11.85
C LYS A 70 0.53 31.16 12.28
N ALA A 71 0.53 30.15 11.41
CA ALA A 71 1.17 28.85 11.67
C ALA A 71 2.70 28.91 11.62
N ALA A 72 3.27 29.79 10.77
CA ALA A 72 4.71 30.04 10.72
C ALA A 72 5.21 30.75 12.00
N LYS A 73 4.48 31.77 12.48
CA LYS A 73 4.80 32.45 13.75
C LYS A 73 4.67 31.56 14.98
N ALA A 74 3.74 30.60 14.98
CA ALA A 74 3.60 29.61 16.06
C ALA A 74 4.67 28.50 16.03
N LYS A 75 5.38 28.32 14.90
CA LYS A 75 6.52 27.40 14.79
C LYS A 75 7.83 28.05 15.24
N GLU A 76 8.05 29.34 14.98
CA GLU A 76 9.22 30.08 15.49
C GLU A 76 9.23 30.18 17.03
N ASP A 77 8.08 30.36 17.68
CA ASP A 77 7.98 30.39 19.15
C ASP A 77 8.14 29.00 19.83
N LYS A 78 8.02 27.90 19.07
CA LYS A 78 8.28 26.53 19.57
C LYS A 78 9.70 26.04 19.31
N GLU A 79 10.44 26.67 18.39
CA GLU A 79 11.83 26.32 18.09
C GLU A 79 12.84 27.11 18.96
N ALA A 80 12.45 28.26 19.51
CA ALA A 80 13.24 29.00 20.51
C ALA A 80 13.22 28.38 21.93
N LYS A 81 12.39 27.37 22.20
CA LYS A 81 12.31 26.67 23.50
C LYS A 81 12.85 25.24 23.51
N LYS A 82 13.35 24.71 22.39
CA LYS A 82 13.92 23.35 22.28
C LYS A 82 15.45 23.30 22.10
N LYS A 83 16.13 24.44 22.16
CA LYS A 83 17.60 24.55 22.08
C LYS A 83 18.31 24.91 23.39
N ALA A 84 17.59 24.93 24.53
CA ALA A 84 18.16 25.19 25.87
C ALA A 84 17.90 24.09 26.92
N GLU A 85 17.38 22.92 26.53
CA GLU A 85 17.17 21.78 27.45
C GLU A 85 17.84 20.50 26.95
N LYS A 86 18.91 20.66 26.16
CA LYS A 86 19.77 19.57 25.65
C LYS A 86 21.19 19.69 26.19
N GLU A 87 21.33 20.01 27.48
CA GLU A 87 22.64 20.03 28.17
C GLU A 87 22.56 19.80 29.69
N LYS A 88 21.44 19.27 30.21
CA LYS A 88 21.32 18.96 31.64
C LYS A 88 20.44 17.74 31.89
N LYS A 89 20.89 16.54 31.48
CA LYS A 89 20.47 15.21 32.02
C LYS A 89 21.27 14.04 31.41
N GLN A 90 22.56 14.24 31.23
CA GLN A 90 23.52 13.17 30.91
C GLN A 90 24.42 12.92 32.12
N ALA A 91 23.82 12.67 33.30
CA ALA A 91 24.51 12.22 34.51
C ALA A 91 23.50 11.90 35.65
N GLU A 92 22.50 11.02 35.42
CA GLU A 92 21.69 10.48 36.54
C GLU A 92 20.87 9.22 36.22
N SER A 93 21.23 8.46 35.17
CA SER A 93 20.60 7.17 34.83
C SER A 93 21.56 5.99 35.05
N ALA A 94 22.10 5.90 36.26
CA ALA A 94 22.83 4.73 36.74
C ALA A 94 22.49 4.46 38.22
N LYS A 95 21.26 3.98 38.48
CA LYS A 95 20.82 3.13 39.62
C LYS A 95 19.30 3.21 39.80
N LYS A 96 18.54 2.43 39.03
CA LYS A 96 17.31 1.75 39.49
C LYS A 96 16.91 0.68 38.48
N LYS A 97 17.65 -0.41 38.55
CA LYS A 97 17.25 -1.72 38.04
C LYS A 97 16.26 -2.30 39.05
N GLU A 98 15.31 -3.05 38.54
CA GLU A 98 14.29 -3.85 39.23
C GLU A 98 13.00 -3.11 39.64
N ASN A 99 11.89 -3.73 39.18
CA ASN A 99 10.52 -3.59 39.63
C ASN A 99 9.64 -2.54 38.94
N ASN A 100 9.50 -2.61 37.61
CA ASN A 100 8.17 -2.41 37.02
C ASN A 100 8.01 -3.11 35.65
N CYS A 101 7.87 -4.44 35.69
CA CYS A 101 7.32 -5.23 34.59
C CYS A 101 5.91 -5.70 34.97
N VAL A 102 5.04 -4.77 35.40
CA VAL A 102 3.62 -5.02 35.65
C VAL A 102 2.83 -3.79 35.21
N LEU A 103 2.68 -3.60 33.90
CA LEU A 103 1.57 -2.90 33.23
C LEU A 103 1.86 -2.87 31.73
N GLY A 104 1.28 -3.83 31.01
CA GLY A 104 1.62 -4.19 29.63
C GLY A 104 1.19 -3.17 28.58
N ILE A 105 1.91 -2.05 28.46
CA ILE A 105 1.84 -1.15 27.30
C ILE A 105 3.22 -0.53 27.04
N PHE A 106 4.16 -1.35 26.55
CA PHE A 106 5.16 -1.04 25.51
C PHE A 106 6.19 -2.19 25.52
N CYS A 107 5.85 -3.30 24.87
CA CYS A 107 6.90 -4.19 24.38
C CYS A 107 7.38 -3.54 23.07
N GLU A 108 8.53 -2.88 23.14
CA GLU A 108 9.31 -2.53 21.95
C GLU A 108 9.51 -3.83 21.16
N GLU A 109 8.95 -3.87 19.95
CA GLU A 109 9.07 -5.00 19.04
C GLU A 109 10.56 -5.27 18.84
N LYS A 110 11.02 -6.47 19.21
CA LYS A 110 12.43 -6.85 19.14
C LYS A 110 12.98 -6.45 17.77
N GLU A 111 13.98 -5.57 17.73
CA GLU A 111 14.75 -5.30 16.52
C GLU A 111 15.31 -6.63 15.99
N ASN A 112 14.64 -7.19 14.99
CA ASN A 112 15.17 -8.27 14.19
C ASN A 112 16.31 -7.68 13.38
N LYS A 113 17.56 -7.81 13.86
CA LYS A 113 18.74 -7.44 13.09
C LYS A 113 18.76 -8.27 11.81
N VAL A 114 18.41 -7.65 10.68
CA VAL A 114 18.50 -8.26 9.35
C VAL A 114 19.97 -8.51 9.05
N SER A 115 20.30 -9.72 8.58
CA SER A 115 21.69 -10.05 8.26
C SER A 115 22.14 -9.34 6.99
N GLN A 116 23.42 -8.92 6.93
CA GLN A 116 23.97 -8.23 5.75
C GLN A 116 23.89 -9.07 4.47
N ASP A 117 23.83 -10.40 4.59
CA ASP A 117 23.69 -11.31 3.46
C ASP A 117 22.26 -11.34 2.88
N GLU A 118 21.24 -11.01 3.67
CA GLU A 118 19.86 -10.85 3.17
C GLU A 118 19.62 -9.52 2.45
N LEU A 119 20.54 -8.56 2.60
CA LEU A 119 20.50 -7.25 1.95
C LEU A 119 21.24 -7.21 0.61
N LYS A 120 21.71 -8.36 0.12
CA LYS A 120 22.28 -8.49 -1.23
C LYS A 120 21.17 -8.53 -2.27
N TYR A 121 21.40 -7.84 -3.38
CA TYR A 121 20.52 -7.85 -4.55
C TYR A 121 21.35 -7.75 -5.83
N GLU A 122 20.78 -8.19 -6.93
CA GLU A 122 21.31 -8.01 -8.29
C GLU A 122 20.39 -7.08 -9.07
N VAL A 123 20.93 -6.18 -9.88
CA VAL A 123 20.14 -5.32 -10.77
C VAL A 123 19.83 -6.07 -12.05
N LEU A 124 18.54 -6.38 -12.27
CA LEU A 124 18.06 -7.00 -13.50
C LEU A 124 17.84 -5.97 -14.60
N LYS A 125 17.39 -4.77 -14.23
CA LYS A 125 17.17 -3.65 -15.15
C LYS A 125 17.14 -2.32 -14.41
N ASN A 126 17.76 -1.30 -14.98
CA ASN A 126 17.66 0.08 -14.54
C ASN A 126 17.55 0.97 -15.79
N GLN A 127 16.45 1.69 -15.95
CA GLN A 127 16.24 2.56 -17.11
C GLN A 127 15.32 3.73 -16.80
N LEU A 128 15.33 4.75 -17.67
CA LEU A 128 14.29 5.77 -17.69
C LEU A 128 12.95 5.14 -18.09
N ASP A 129 11.93 5.42 -17.29
CA ASP A 129 10.53 5.03 -17.54
C ASP A 129 9.77 6.14 -18.27
N GLY A 130 10.01 7.39 -17.87
CA GLY A 130 9.44 8.55 -18.54
C GLY A 130 9.85 9.86 -17.87
N GLU A 131 9.57 10.96 -18.55
CA GLU A 131 9.88 12.31 -18.06
C GLU A 131 8.69 13.22 -18.37
N ASN A 132 8.25 13.98 -17.36
CA ASN A 132 7.21 15.01 -17.51
C ASN A 132 7.45 16.16 -16.53
N GLU A 133 6.47 17.05 -16.39
CA GLU A 133 6.51 18.19 -15.46
C GLU A 133 6.79 17.82 -13.98
N ASN A 134 6.51 16.56 -13.60
CA ASN A 134 6.75 16.04 -12.25
C ASN A 134 8.16 15.41 -12.09
N GLY A 135 9.00 15.47 -13.12
CA GLY A 135 10.39 15.00 -13.10
C GLY A 135 10.65 13.70 -13.85
N LYS A 136 11.88 13.20 -13.73
CA LYS A 136 12.36 11.95 -14.33
C LYS A 136 11.92 10.76 -13.50
N ARG A 137 11.21 9.83 -14.12
CA ARG A 137 10.79 8.56 -13.53
C ARG A 137 11.73 7.45 -13.99
N GLY A 138 12.31 6.72 -13.05
CA GLY A 138 13.13 5.55 -13.30
C GLY A 138 12.38 4.26 -13.03
N TYR A 139 12.76 3.21 -13.74
CA TYR A 139 12.33 1.83 -13.52
C TYR A 139 13.55 1.00 -13.07
N LEU A 140 13.44 0.35 -11.91
CA LEU A 140 14.46 -0.55 -11.36
C LEU A 140 13.84 -1.92 -11.05
N ALA A 141 14.31 -2.96 -11.73
CA ALA A 141 14.06 -4.36 -11.35
C ALA A 141 15.29 -4.94 -10.65
N ILE A 142 15.08 -5.55 -9.49
CA ILE A 142 16.11 -6.23 -8.72
C ILE A 142 15.76 -7.70 -8.49
N LEU A 143 16.77 -8.54 -8.45
CA LEU A 143 16.69 -9.93 -8.00
C LEU A 143 17.13 -10.01 -6.55
N VAL A 144 16.31 -10.65 -5.71
CA VAL A 144 16.57 -10.92 -4.30
C VAL A 144 16.45 -12.42 -4.05
N LYS A 145 16.81 -12.89 -2.85
CA LYS A 145 16.60 -14.29 -2.47
C LYS A 145 15.13 -14.67 -2.59
N ASP A 146 14.87 -15.86 -3.12
CA ASP A 146 13.49 -16.36 -3.33
C ASP A 146 12.75 -16.51 -1.99
N ASN A 147 13.45 -16.99 -0.96
CA ASN A 147 12.91 -17.19 0.39
C ASN A 147 13.04 -15.97 1.33
N ILE A 148 13.27 -14.77 0.78
CA ILE A 148 13.45 -13.55 1.57
C ILE A 148 12.24 -13.26 2.48
N LYS A 149 12.50 -12.86 3.72
CA LYS A 149 11.45 -12.47 4.67
C LYS A 149 11.05 -11.01 4.50
N LYS A 150 9.81 -10.67 4.86
CA LYS A 150 9.24 -9.33 4.68
C LYS A 150 10.10 -8.18 5.27
N PRO A 151 10.70 -8.29 6.48
CA PRO A 151 11.57 -7.23 7.00
C PRO A 151 12.81 -7.01 6.13
N ALA A 152 13.50 -8.09 5.76
CA ALA A 152 14.68 -8.03 4.90
C ALA A 152 14.34 -7.51 3.50
N LEU A 153 13.20 -7.92 2.93
CA LEU A 153 12.69 -7.45 1.65
C LEU A 153 12.48 -5.93 1.65
N LYS A 154 11.86 -5.40 2.73
CA LYS A 154 11.66 -3.96 2.87
C LYS A 154 13.00 -3.23 2.88
N GLU A 155 13.95 -3.69 3.69
CA GLU A 155 15.27 -3.05 3.81
C GLU A 155 16.07 -3.09 2.51
N VAL A 156 16.12 -4.24 1.83
CA VAL A 156 16.88 -4.37 0.57
C VAL A 156 16.29 -3.52 -0.54
N MET A 157 14.96 -3.40 -0.63
CA MET A 157 14.30 -2.53 -1.62
C MET A 157 14.56 -1.05 -1.35
N ILE A 158 14.54 -0.62 -0.08
CA ILE A 158 14.89 0.76 0.31
C ILE A 158 16.36 1.05 -0.01
N LYS A 159 17.25 0.10 0.29
CA LYS A 159 18.67 0.21 -0.06
C LYS A 159 18.85 0.39 -1.57
N ALA A 160 18.26 -0.49 -2.36
CA ALA A 160 18.34 -0.42 -3.83
C ALA A 160 17.78 0.90 -4.36
N ALA A 161 16.66 1.38 -3.81
CA ALA A 161 16.11 2.69 -4.19
C ALA A 161 17.12 3.83 -3.94
N LYS A 162 17.72 3.89 -2.75
CA LYS A 162 18.70 4.93 -2.39
C LYS A 162 19.97 4.85 -3.24
N ASP A 163 20.42 3.66 -3.59
CA ASP A 163 21.62 3.46 -4.40
C ASP A 163 21.42 3.97 -5.84
N HIS A 164 20.19 3.92 -6.37
CA HIS A 164 19.88 4.18 -7.78
C HIS A 164 19.00 5.42 -8.06
N ILE A 165 18.50 6.13 -7.04
CA ILE A 165 17.67 7.33 -7.23
C ILE A 165 18.42 8.53 -7.82
N LYS A 166 19.75 8.53 -7.89
CA LYS A 166 20.55 9.72 -8.22
C LYS A 166 20.09 10.46 -9.48
N ASP A 167 19.80 9.69 -10.54
CA ASP A 167 19.46 10.18 -11.87
C ASP A 167 17.95 10.39 -12.10
N TYR A 168 17.13 10.12 -11.07
CA TYR A 168 15.67 10.16 -11.15
C TYR A 168 15.07 10.98 -10.00
N ASP A 169 13.91 11.57 -10.24
CA ASP A 169 13.12 12.22 -9.20
C ASP A 169 12.21 11.23 -8.50
N ILE A 170 11.74 10.22 -9.24
CA ILE A 170 10.91 9.11 -8.75
C ILE A 170 11.47 7.80 -9.30
N LEU A 171 11.57 6.77 -8.47
CA LEU A 171 12.05 5.45 -8.86
C LEU A 171 11.03 4.38 -8.48
N TYR A 172 10.55 3.63 -9.49
CA TYR A 172 9.77 2.42 -9.28
C TYR A 172 10.72 1.24 -9.13
N VAL A 173 10.70 0.60 -7.96
CA VAL A 173 11.52 -0.56 -7.64
C VAL A 173 10.63 -1.80 -7.55
N PHE A 174 10.96 -2.82 -8.35
CA PHE A 174 10.29 -4.12 -8.35
C PHE A 174 11.30 -5.19 -7.93
N ALA A 175 10.93 -5.99 -6.94
CA ALA A 175 11.77 -7.09 -6.46
C ALA A 175 11.23 -8.43 -6.98
N TYR A 176 12.13 -9.27 -7.49
CA TYR A 176 11.82 -10.62 -7.98
C TYR A 176 12.61 -11.67 -7.20
N GLY A 177 12.00 -12.81 -6.90
CA GLY A 177 12.68 -13.99 -6.35
C GLY A 177 13.31 -14.89 -7.41
N ASP A 178 12.90 -14.73 -8.68
CA ASP A 178 13.38 -15.51 -9.81
C ASP A 178 13.52 -14.62 -11.05
N LYS A 179 14.67 -14.71 -11.72
CA LYS A 179 14.97 -13.90 -12.92
C LYS A 179 14.03 -14.18 -14.09
N ARG A 180 13.41 -15.37 -14.15
CA ARG A 180 12.47 -15.74 -15.22
C ARG A 180 11.19 -14.89 -15.15
N PHE A 181 10.75 -14.53 -13.94
CA PHE A 181 9.52 -13.75 -13.72
C PHE A 181 9.61 -12.31 -14.19
N TRP A 182 10.80 -11.70 -14.08
CA TRP A 182 11.04 -10.35 -14.61
C TRP A 182 10.69 -10.24 -16.11
N LYS A 183 10.89 -11.30 -16.89
CA LYS A 183 10.63 -11.30 -18.35
C LYS A 183 9.16 -11.50 -18.73
N LEU A 184 8.28 -11.75 -17.76
CA LEU A 184 6.89 -12.14 -18.03
C LEU A 184 5.91 -10.96 -18.10
N ASP A 185 6.35 -9.73 -17.80
CA ASP A 185 5.51 -8.52 -17.66
C ASP A 185 4.38 -8.61 -16.60
N ASN A 186 4.14 -9.79 -16.04
CA ASN A 186 3.05 -10.09 -15.09
C ASN A 186 3.57 -10.28 -13.67
N GLY A 187 3.03 -9.48 -12.74
CA GLY A 187 2.68 -9.68 -11.31
C GLY A 187 3.45 -10.59 -10.34
N ALA A 188 4.42 -11.41 -10.76
CA ALA A 188 5.14 -12.39 -9.95
C ALA A 188 6.30 -11.76 -9.15
N THR A 189 6.07 -10.56 -8.64
CA THR A 189 7.03 -9.79 -7.85
C THR A 189 6.92 -10.17 -6.37
N HIS A 190 8.02 -10.08 -5.63
CA HIS A 190 8.00 -10.06 -4.16
C HIS A 190 7.54 -8.72 -3.61
N GLY A 191 7.60 -7.65 -4.40
CA GLY A 191 7.14 -6.35 -3.95
C GLY A 191 7.38 -5.26 -4.96
N LYS A 192 6.67 -4.16 -4.73
CA LYS A 192 6.80 -2.88 -5.43
C LYS A 192 7.07 -1.79 -4.41
N LEU A 193 7.97 -0.88 -4.74
CA LEU A 193 8.28 0.32 -3.95
C LEU A 193 8.36 1.52 -4.90
N ILE A 194 7.65 2.60 -4.58
CA ILE A 194 7.85 3.90 -5.23
C ILE A 194 8.64 4.78 -4.27
N TYR A 195 9.79 5.25 -4.75
CA TYR A 195 10.70 6.11 -3.99
C TYR A 195 10.86 7.46 -4.69
N SER A 196 10.40 8.52 -4.03
CA SER A 196 10.64 9.92 -4.39
C SER A 196 11.95 10.40 -3.80
N LYS A 197 12.76 11.11 -4.58
CA LYS A 197 13.98 11.78 -4.11
C LYS A 197 13.67 12.83 -3.03
N LYS A 198 12.50 13.46 -3.11
CA LYS A 198 12.06 14.52 -2.18
C LYS A 198 11.39 13.95 -0.93
N ASP A 199 10.48 13.00 -1.11
CA ASP A 199 9.56 12.55 -0.05
C ASP A 199 9.92 11.17 0.52
N GLY A 200 10.92 10.49 -0.05
CA GLY A 200 11.25 9.12 0.31
C GLY A 200 10.21 8.14 -0.22
N ILE A 201 9.74 7.21 0.62
CA ILE A 201 8.80 6.18 0.20
C ILE A 201 7.39 6.78 0.09
N THR A 202 6.81 6.77 -1.11
CA THR A 202 5.45 7.29 -1.36
C THR A 202 4.40 6.17 -1.47
N GLU A 203 4.79 5.01 -1.99
CA GLU A 203 3.94 3.82 -2.07
C GLU A 203 4.82 2.58 -1.87
N SER A 204 4.30 1.56 -1.17
CA SER A 204 5.03 0.30 -1.02
C SER A 204 4.09 -0.86 -0.82
N ASN A 205 4.43 -1.99 -1.43
CA ASN A 205 3.79 -3.27 -1.21
C ASN A 205 4.85 -4.37 -1.12
N PHE A 206 4.86 -5.10 0.00
CA PHE A 206 5.86 -6.13 0.29
C PHE A 206 5.18 -7.47 0.50
N GLY A 207 5.29 -8.31 -0.52
CA GLY A 207 4.72 -9.63 -0.66
C GLY A 207 5.75 -10.74 -0.64
N ALA A 208 6.60 -10.76 0.40
CA ALA A 208 7.45 -11.92 0.65
C ALA A 208 6.60 -13.20 0.68
N LYS A 209 6.99 -14.20 -0.10
CA LYS A 209 6.23 -15.44 -0.25
C LYS A 209 6.34 -16.28 1.01
N ASN A 210 5.21 -16.81 1.47
CA ASN A 210 5.17 -17.74 2.59
C ASN A 210 5.64 -19.14 2.16
N GLU A 211 5.28 -19.54 0.94
CA GLU A 211 5.67 -20.79 0.32
C GLU A 211 6.42 -20.53 -0.97
N ILE A 212 7.58 -21.16 -1.11
CA ILE A 212 8.44 -20.97 -2.28
C ILE A 212 8.07 -22.02 -3.32
N PRO A 213 7.62 -21.63 -4.52
CA PRO A 213 7.31 -22.57 -5.58
C PRO A 213 8.59 -23.29 -6.01
N THR A 214 8.49 -24.59 -6.25
CA THR A 214 9.57 -25.39 -6.81
C THR A 214 9.89 -24.96 -8.25
N ASP A 215 11.08 -25.28 -8.75
CA ASP A 215 11.43 -24.92 -10.14
C ASP A 215 10.45 -25.47 -11.18
N LYS A 216 9.94 -26.68 -10.96
CA LYS A 216 8.89 -27.26 -11.81
C LYS A 216 7.59 -26.45 -11.77
N GLU A 217 7.17 -26.00 -10.59
CA GLU A 217 5.97 -25.16 -10.45
C GLU A 217 6.17 -23.79 -11.11
N LYS A 218 7.37 -23.21 -11.01
CA LYS A 218 7.71 -21.96 -11.71
C LYS A 218 7.66 -22.13 -13.22
N ASP A 219 8.18 -23.23 -13.76
CA ASP A 219 8.15 -23.53 -15.20
C ASP A 219 6.72 -23.71 -15.72
N ILE A 220 5.88 -24.42 -14.97
CA ILE A 220 4.44 -24.58 -15.29
C ILE A 220 3.74 -23.20 -15.35
N TYR A 221 4.03 -22.33 -14.38
CA TYR A 221 3.46 -20.99 -14.37
C TYR A 221 3.94 -20.12 -15.54
N ILE A 222 5.24 -20.15 -15.84
CA ILE A 222 5.82 -19.45 -17.00
C ILE A 222 5.14 -19.90 -18.29
N GLU A 223 4.94 -21.21 -18.46
CA GLU A 223 4.25 -21.76 -19.61
C GLU A 223 2.82 -21.23 -19.74
N TYR A 224 2.07 -21.22 -18.65
CA TYR A 224 0.73 -20.63 -18.62
C TYR A 224 0.72 -19.15 -19.03
N VAL A 225 1.64 -18.34 -18.48
CA VAL A 225 1.71 -16.91 -18.80
C VAL A 225 2.10 -16.68 -20.26
N MET A 226 3.03 -17.48 -20.80
CA MET A 226 3.45 -17.40 -22.19
C MET A 226 2.33 -17.80 -23.16
N LEU A 227 1.55 -18.84 -22.82
CA LEU A 227 0.37 -19.23 -23.57
C LEU A 227 -0.64 -18.08 -23.60
N LEU A 228 -0.91 -17.46 -22.44
CA LEU A 228 -1.82 -16.31 -22.35
C LEU A 228 -1.35 -15.11 -23.16
N LYS A 229 -0.08 -14.74 -23.04
CA LYS A 229 0.50 -13.62 -23.78
C LYS A 229 0.37 -13.84 -25.29
N THR A 230 0.65 -15.06 -25.75
CA THR A 230 0.52 -15.43 -27.16
C THR A 230 -0.93 -15.35 -27.62
N SER A 231 -1.87 -15.89 -26.85
CA SER A 231 -3.30 -15.87 -27.20
C SER A 231 -3.87 -14.44 -27.23
N LYS A 232 -3.47 -13.56 -26.29
CA LYS A 232 -3.86 -12.14 -26.28
C LYS A 232 -3.29 -11.39 -27.49
N LEU A 233 -2.06 -11.68 -27.91
CA LEU A 233 -1.46 -11.09 -29.11
C LEU A 233 -2.19 -11.49 -30.41
N LEU A 234 -2.76 -12.70 -30.46
CA LEU A 234 -3.50 -13.17 -31.63
C LEU A 234 -4.91 -12.57 -31.75
N LYS A 235 -5.44 -11.98 -30.67
CA LYS A 235 -6.78 -11.39 -30.64
C LYS A 235 -6.77 -10.11 -29.78
N PRO A 236 -6.29 -8.97 -30.34
CA PRO A 236 -6.12 -7.72 -29.59
C PRO A 236 -7.45 -7.06 -29.21
N ASP A 237 -8.50 -7.19 -30.03
CA ASP A 237 -9.81 -6.54 -29.84
C ASP A 237 -10.80 -7.39 -29.05
N MET A 238 -10.31 -8.10 -28.04
CA MET A 238 -11.08 -9.06 -27.27
C MET A 238 -11.95 -8.40 -26.19
N THR A 239 -13.17 -8.89 -26.02
CA THR A 239 -14.04 -8.48 -24.91
C THR A 239 -13.54 -9.04 -23.58
N GLU A 240 -13.95 -8.42 -22.47
CA GLU A 240 -13.61 -8.90 -21.12
C GLU A 240 -14.01 -10.36 -20.89
N LYS A 241 -15.22 -10.74 -21.33
CA LYS A 241 -15.72 -12.12 -21.22
C LYS A 241 -14.86 -13.12 -21.98
N GLU A 242 -14.45 -12.78 -23.20
CA GLU A 242 -13.55 -13.63 -23.99
C GLU A 242 -12.16 -13.73 -23.36
N SER A 243 -11.67 -12.66 -22.71
CA SER A 243 -10.40 -12.70 -21.96
C SER A 243 -10.49 -13.63 -20.76
N GLU A 244 -11.59 -13.60 -20.00
CA GLU A 244 -11.81 -14.52 -18.88
C GLU A 244 -11.90 -15.99 -19.35
N GLU A 245 -12.62 -16.25 -20.45
CA GLU A 245 -12.72 -17.59 -21.04
C GLU A 245 -11.34 -18.08 -21.49
N MET A 246 -10.57 -17.24 -22.16
CA MET A 246 -9.19 -17.54 -22.56
C MET A 246 -8.27 -17.83 -21.37
N GLU A 247 -8.42 -17.08 -20.27
CA GLU A 247 -7.66 -17.34 -19.03
C GLU A 247 -8.00 -18.68 -18.41
N LYS A 248 -9.27 -19.06 -18.39
CA LYS A 248 -9.71 -20.39 -17.93
C LYS A 248 -9.18 -21.51 -18.83
N GLU A 249 -9.29 -21.34 -20.14
CA GLU A 249 -8.79 -22.31 -21.12
C GLU A 249 -7.28 -22.49 -21.04
N ALA A 250 -6.52 -21.40 -20.91
CA ALA A 250 -5.07 -21.45 -20.79
C ALA A 250 -4.63 -22.17 -19.51
N LYS A 251 -5.33 -21.94 -18.38
CA LYS A 251 -5.09 -22.68 -17.13
C LYS A 251 -5.35 -24.18 -17.32
N ILE A 252 -6.50 -24.56 -17.87
CA ILE A 252 -6.88 -25.97 -18.11
C ILE A 252 -5.86 -26.64 -19.03
N ARG A 253 -5.52 -26.02 -20.16
CA ARG A 253 -4.58 -26.57 -21.14
C ARG A 253 -3.19 -26.78 -20.54
N THR A 254 -2.71 -25.83 -19.74
CA THR A 254 -1.42 -25.94 -19.06
C THR A 254 -1.43 -27.06 -18.03
N ALA A 255 -2.52 -27.18 -17.27
CA ALA A 255 -2.69 -28.25 -16.28
C ALA A 255 -2.70 -29.64 -16.92
N THR A 256 -3.50 -29.84 -17.98
CA THR A 256 -3.56 -31.10 -18.73
C THR A 256 -2.20 -31.47 -19.31
N LYS A 257 -1.50 -30.52 -19.95
CA LYS A 257 -0.18 -30.77 -20.54
C LYS A 257 0.84 -31.23 -19.51
N ASN A 258 0.80 -30.69 -18.30
CA ASN A 258 1.73 -31.01 -17.23
C ASN A 258 1.27 -32.18 -16.34
N GLY A 259 0.12 -32.80 -16.64
CA GLY A 259 -0.43 -33.92 -15.88
C GLY A 259 -0.80 -33.55 -14.44
N ILE A 260 -1.25 -32.31 -14.20
CA ILE A 260 -1.67 -31.81 -12.88
C ILE A 260 -3.17 -31.52 -12.84
N SER A 261 -3.75 -31.56 -11.63
CA SER A 261 -5.14 -31.17 -11.43
C SER A 261 -5.34 -29.65 -11.56
N PRO A 262 -6.56 -29.18 -11.87
CA PRO A 262 -6.89 -27.75 -11.83
C PRO A 262 -6.62 -27.12 -10.45
N GLU A 263 -6.90 -27.85 -9.37
CA GLU A 263 -6.61 -27.42 -8.00
C GLU A 263 -5.11 -27.19 -7.78
N LYS A 264 -4.27 -28.09 -8.31
CA LYS A 264 -2.82 -27.93 -8.24
C LYS A 264 -2.33 -26.74 -9.07
N MET A 265 -3.00 -26.41 -10.17
CA MET A 265 -2.70 -25.21 -10.95
C MET A 265 -3.03 -23.93 -10.17
N GLU A 266 -4.16 -23.89 -9.46
CA GLU A 266 -4.51 -22.76 -8.60
C GLU A 266 -3.56 -22.62 -7.40
N ASP A 267 -3.12 -23.74 -6.81
CA ASP A 267 -2.08 -23.76 -5.77
C ASP A 267 -0.77 -23.11 -6.28
N ILE A 268 -0.29 -23.52 -7.46
CA ILE A 268 0.90 -22.93 -8.11
C ILE A 268 0.72 -21.42 -8.32
N TYR A 269 -0.45 -21.03 -8.84
CA TYR A 269 -0.76 -19.63 -9.09
C TYR A 269 -0.73 -18.81 -7.80
N SER A 270 -1.31 -19.32 -6.72
CA SER A 270 -1.38 -18.65 -5.41
C SER A 270 -0.01 -18.46 -4.74
N LYS A 271 0.94 -19.38 -4.97
CA LYS A 271 2.33 -19.25 -4.52
C LYS A 271 3.09 -18.19 -5.32
N ILE A 272 2.74 -18.02 -6.59
CA ILE A 272 3.49 -17.19 -7.51
C ILE A 272 2.99 -15.75 -7.55
N ILE A 273 1.70 -15.58 -7.79
CA ILE A 273 1.09 -14.25 -7.85
C ILE A 273 0.85 -13.75 -6.44
N PHE A 274 1.56 -12.67 -6.13
CA PHE A 274 1.16 -11.83 -5.04
C PHE A 274 -0.08 -11.07 -5.49
N SER A 275 -1.26 -11.45 -5.00
CA SER A 275 -2.47 -10.72 -5.35
C SER A 275 -2.30 -9.27 -4.93
N TYR A 276 -2.42 -8.36 -5.90
CA TYR A 276 -2.89 -7.03 -5.60
C TYR A 276 -4.29 -7.25 -5.02
N GLN A 277 -4.41 -7.37 -3.70
CA GLN A 277 -5.69 -7.13 -3.03
C GLN A 277 -5.99 -5.65 -3.23
N THR A 278 -6.50 -5.31 -4.41
CA THR A 278 -7.30 -4.12 -4.63
C THR A 278 -8.57 -4.31 -3.82
N TYR A 279 -8.62 -3.68 -2.65
CA TYR A 279 -9.86 -3.40 -1.92
C TYR A 279 -10.46 -2.11 -2.44
#